data_AF-A0AAW0M853-F1
#
_entry.id   AF-A0AAW0M853-F1
#
_cell.length_a   1.000
_cell.length_b   1.000
_cell.length_c   1.000
_cell.angle_alpha   90.00
_cell.angle_beta   90.00
_cell.angle_gamma   90.00
#
_symmetry.space_group_name_H-M   'P 1'
#
loop_
_entity.id
_entity.type
_entity.pdbx_description
1 polymer ?
#
loop_
_entity_poly.entity_id
_entity_poly.type
_entity_poly.pdbx_seq_one_letter_code
_entity_poly.pdbx_strand_id
1 'polypeptide(L)'
;MISNELFAQFLDETMTYSTGLFKEDEDLKVAQLRKISSLIEKARIDEKHEVLEIGSGWGSFAIEVVNQTGCKYTGITLSKEQLKLAEKKVKDAGLQDRINEMIEHVGHEYMDEFFGCCESLLAEDGLFVLQEYIFPGACIPSLSRVTSAMANASRLSVEHVENIGIHYYQTLRYWRRNFMNNQSKILALGFDEKFIRTWEYYFHYCAAGFKSRTLGVYQSRTLGVYQ
;
A
#
# COMPACT_ATOMS: atom_id res chain seq x y z
N MET A 1 1.47 -22.84 1.65
CA MET A 1 1.13 -21.73 0.72
C MET A 1 1.21 -20.44 1.52
N ILE A 2 1.63 -19.32 0.92
CA ILE A 2 1.64 -18.02 1.63
C ILE A 2 0.18 -17.66 1.95
N SER A 3 -0.15 -17.45 3.24
CA SER A 3 -1.51 -17.25 3.74
C SER A 3 -1.63 -16.02 4.65
N ASN A 4 -2.86 -15.61 4.95
CA ASN A 4 -3.13 -14.56 5.94
C ASN A 4 -2.52 -14.90 7.32
N GLU A 5 -2.51 -16.18 7.72
CA GLU A 5 -1.92 -16.58 9.01
C GLU A 5 -0.42 -16.36 9.05
N LEU A 6 0.29 -16.56 7.93
CA LEU A 6 1.71 -16.26 7.82
C LEU A 6 1.96 -14.75 7.95
N PHE A 7 1.23 -13.92 7.21
CA PHE A 7 1.38 -12.47 7.26
C PHE A 7 1.10 -11.92 8.67
N ALA A 8 0.09 -12.46 9.35
CA ALA A 8 -0.23 -12.11 10.74
C ALA A 8 0.90 -12.43 11.74
N GLN A 9 1.90 -13.25 11.38
CA GLN A 9 3.05 -13.50 12.27
C GLN A 9 4.06 -12.36 12.30
N PHE A 10 4.02 -11.42 11.36
CA PHE A 10 5.01 -10.36 11.29
C PHE A 10 4.48 -8.96 11.02
N LEU A 11 3.30 -8.84 10.41
CA LEU A 11 2.59 -7.57 10.31
C LEU A 11 2.01 -7.16 11.67
N ASP A 12 1.64 -5.89 11.79
CA ASP A 12 0.79 -5.43 12.89
C ASP A 12 -0.68 -5.85 12.66
N GLU A 13 -1.53 -5.62 13.65
CA GLU A 13 -2.94 -6.00 13.62
C GLU A 13 -3.76 -5.35 12.50
N THR A 14 -3.28 -4.23 11.93
CA THR A 14 -3.94 -3.66 10.75
C THR A 14 -3.79 -4.57 9.53
N MET A 15 -2.81 -5.47 9.48
CA MET A 15 -2.41 -6.22 8.29
C MET A 15 -1.94 -5.31 7.15
N THR A 16 -1.26 -4.20 7.48
CA THR A 16 -0.71 -3.29 6.46
C THR A 16 0.63 -3.79 5.95
N TYR A 17 0.66 -4.35 4.73
CA TYR A 17 1.89 -4.80 4.09
C TYR A 17 2.52 -3.70 3.22
N SER A 18 2.81 -2.56 3.85
CA SER A 18 3.48 -1.42 3.23
C SER A 18 4.38 -0.71 4.26
N THR A 19 5.20 0.25 3.84
CA THR A 19 6.00 1.04 4.79
C THR A 19 5.12 1.86 5.72
N GLY A 20 5.47 1.91 7.01
CA GLY A 20 4.96 2.92 7.93
C GLY A 20 5.67 4.27 7.74
N LEU A 21 5.21 5.30 8.47
CA LEU A 21 5.84 6.61 8.59
C LEU A 21 6.24 6.85 10.05
N PHE A 22 7.54 6.76 10.35
CA PHE A 22 8.09 6.82 11.72
C PHE A 22 8.60 8.22 12.09
N LYS A 23 8.36 8.66 13.33
CA LYS A 23 8.96 9.87 13.91
C LYS A 23 10.12 9.55 14.84
N GLU A 24 9.95 8.53 15.69
CA GLU A 24 10.92 8.08 16.69
C GLU A 24 10.96 6.53 16.72
N ASP A 25 11.53 5.93 17.77
CA ASP A 25 11.39 4.50 18.01
C ASP A 25 10.02 4.22 18.63
N GLU A 26 9.06 3.93 17.77
CA GLU A 26 7.65 3.75 18.12
C GLU A 26 7.06 2.48 17.52
N ASP A 27 5.88 2.10 18.02
CA ASP A 27 5.19 0.90 17.57
C ASP A 27 4.84 0.92 16.07
N LEU A 28 4.95 -0.25 15.41
CA LEU A 28 4.70 -0.39 13.99
C LEU A 28 3.28 0.06 13.61
N LYS A 29 2.26 -0.28 14.40
CA LYS A 29 0.87 0.11 14.15
C LYS A 29 0.73 1.63 14.11
N VAL A 30 1.38 2.33 15.05
CA VAL A 30 1.37 3.80 15.11
C VAL A 30 1.98 4.39 13.84
N ALA A 31 3.11 3.85 13.37
CA ALA A 31 3.72 4.30 12.12
C ALA A 31 2.84 4.01 10.89
N GLN A 32 2.14 2.88 10.85
CA GLN A 32 1.22 2.54 9.75
C GLN A 32 0.01 3.48 9.70
N LEU A 33 -0.63 3.73 10.84
CA LEU A 33 -1.78 4.64 10.94
C LEU A 33 -1.38 6.08 10.61
N ARG A 34 -0.16 6.49 10.98
CA ARG A 34 0.38 7.79 10.56
C ARG A 34 0.58 7.88 9.06
N LYS A 35 1.10 6.83 8.41
CA LYS A 35 1.24 6.79 6.95
C LYS A 35 -0.12 6.98 6.28
N ILE A 36 -1.15 6.30 6.77
CA ILE A 36 -2.52 6.42 6.26
C ILE A 36 -3.04 7.85 6.46
N SER A 37 -2.95 8.39 7.67
CA SER A 37 -3.42 9.76 7.98
C SER A 37 -2.71 10.81 7.12
N SER A 38 -1.40 10.64 6.88
CA SER A 38 -0.64 11.51 5.98
C SER A 38 -1.13 11.43 4.53
N LEU A 39 -1.53 10.25 4.04
CA LEU A 39 -2.12 10.12 2.71
C LEU A 39 -3.46 10.84 2.62
N ILE A 40 -4.33 10.67 3.61
CA ILE A 40 -5.65 11.32 3.69
C ILE A 40 -5.49 12.85 3.66
N GLU A 41 -4.59 13.39 4.49
CA GLU A 41 -4.31 14.82 4.56
C GLU A 41 -3.74 15.36 3.24
N LYS A 42 -2.72 14.69 2.68
CA LYS A 42 -2.13 15.08 1.40
C LYS A 42 -3.18 15.05 0.31
N ALA A 43 -4.06 14.06 0.35
CA ALA A 43 -5.13 13.89 -0.61
C ALA A 43 -6.32 14.84 -0.41
N ARG A 44 -6.35 15.59 0.71
CA ARG A 44 -7.44 16.51 1.07
C ARG A 44 -8.82 15.84 1.02
N ILE A 45 -8.88 14.57 1.42
CA ILE A 45 -10.12 13.78 1.37
C ILE A 45 -11.07 14.29 2.45
N ASP A 46 -12.33 14.49 2.05
CA ASP A 46 -13.44 14.84 2.93
C ASP A 46 -14.68 13.98 2.64
N GLU A 47 -15.75 14.18 3.40
CA GLU A 47 -17.01 13.42 3.32
C GLU A 47 -17.69 13.44 1.93
N LYS A 48 -17.38 14.42 1.08
CA LYS A 48 -17.99 14.59 -0.25
C LYS A 48 -17.30 13.77 -1.32
N HIS A 49 -16.12 13.25 -1.03
CA HIS A 49 -15.32 12.50 -1.99
C HIS A 49 -15.78 11.03 -2.11
N GLU A 50 -15.54 10.47 -3.29
CA GLU A 50 -15.54 9.02 -3.51
C GLU A 50 -14.10 8.60 -3.86
N VAL A 51 -13.54 7.70 -3.06
CA VAL A 51 -12.12 7.30 -3.13
C VAL A 51 -12.01 5.95 -3.83
N LEU A 52 -11.10 5.83 -4.79
CA LEU A 52 -10.71 4.57 -5.43
C LEU A 52 -9.28 4.19 -5.00
N GLU A 53 -9.09 3.01 -4.42
CA GLU A 53 -7.75 2.44 -4.14
C GLU A 53 -7.52 1.18 -4.98
N ILE A 54 -6.43 1.19 -5.76
CA ILE A 54 -5.99 0.03 -6.53
C ILE A 54 -4.88 -0.67 -5.74
N GLY A 55 -5.10 -1.94 -5.42
CA GLY A 55 -4.25 -2.69 -4.49
C GLY A 55 -4.63 -2.45 -3.02
N SER A 56 -5.92 -2.52 -2.69
CA SER A 56 -6.47 -2.22 -1.35
C SER A 56 -6.00 -3.13 -0.20
N GLY A 57 -5.30 -4.22 -0.53
CA GLY A 57 -4.77 -5.16 0.45
C GLY A 57 -5.85 -5.71 1.37
N TRP A 58 -5.66 -5.62 2.68
CA TRP A 58 -6.61 -6.11 3.69
C TRP A 58 -7.54 -5.01 4.24
N GLY A 59 -7.76 -3.93 3.49
CA GLY A 59 -8.76 -2.89 3.81
C GLY A 59 -8.39 -1.93 4.94
N SER A 60 -7.11 -1.84 5.33
CA SER A 60 -6.68 -0.92 6.39
C SER A 60 -6.91 0.55 6.03
N PHE A 61 -6.57 0.92 4.80
CA PHE A 61 -6.77 2.29 4.32
C PHE A 61 -8.25 2.59 4.16
N ALA A 62 -9.03 1.67 3.57
CA ALA A 62 -10.49 1.75 3.46
C ALA A 62 -11.19 2.11 4.78
N ILE A 63 -10.90 1.35 5.83
CA ILE A 63 -11.52 1.55 7.15
C ILE A 63 -11.11 2.90 7.73
N GLU A 64 -9.83 3.24 7.66
CA GLU A 64 -9.31 4.46 8.27
C GLU A 64 -9.77 5.73 7.54
N VAL A 65 -9.78 5.74 6.20
CA VAL A 65 -10.23 6.90 5.42
C VAL A 65 -11.70 7.18 5.65
N VAL A 66 -12.55 6.15 5.66
CA VAL A 66 -13.99 6.32 5.92
C VAL A 66 -14.25 6.71 7.38
N ASN A 67 -13.52 6.15 8.35
CA ASN A 67 -13.65 6.56 9.75
C ASN A 67 -13.25 8.02 9.99
N GLN A 68 -12.17 8.49 9.35
CA GLN A 68 -11.67 9.84 9.54
C GLN A 68 -12.48 10.90 8.79
N THR A 69 -13.06 10.54 7.62
CA THR A 69 -13.63 11.54 6.70
C THR A 69 -15.10 11.34 6.40
N GLY A 70 -15.65 10.14 6.56
CA GLY A 70 -17.03 9.82 6.15
C GLY A 70 -17.22 9.66 4.64
N CYS A 71 -16.16 9.72 3.83
CA CYS A 71 -16.21 9.57 2.38
C CYS A 71 -16.78 8.22 1.95
N LYS A 72 -17.10 8.07 0.66
CA LYS A 72 -17.29 6.73 0.08
C LYS A 72 -15.97 6.18 -0.40
N TYR A 73 -15.86 4.86 -0.44
CA TYR A 73 -14.64 4.19 -0.81
C TYR A 73 -14.91 2.93 -1.66
N THR A 74 -14.11 2.75 -2.70
CA THR A 74 -14.03 1.53 -3.50
C THR A 74 -12.58 1.03 -3.54
N GLY A 75 -12.35 -0.21 -3.13
CA GLY A 75 -11.05 -0.87 -3.17
C GLY A 75 -11.02 -1.99 -4.21
N ILE A 76 -9.87 -2.16 -4.87
CA ILE A 76 -9.64 -3.23 -5.84
C ILE A 76 -8.44 -4.08 -5.41
N THR A 77 -8.59 -5.40 -5.38
CA THR A 77 -7.49 -6.34 -5.11
C THR A 77 -7.54 -7.57 -6.02
N LEU A 78 -6.38 -8.13 -6.37
CA LEU A 78 -6.30 -9.40 -7.12
C LEU A 78 -6.50 -10.64 -6.23
N SER A 79 -6.34 -10.49 -4.91
CA SER A 79 -6.29 -11.61 -4.00
C SER A 79 -7.65 -11.86 -3.34
N LYS A 80 -8.24 -13.02 -3.63
CA LYS A 80 -9.48 -13.49 -2.97
C LYS A 80 -9.33 -13.58 -1.45
N GLU A 81 -8.15 -13.96 -0.96
CA GLU A 81 -7.88 -14.08 0.48
C GLU A 81 -7.75 -12.71 1.16
N GLN A 82 -7.25 -11.70 0.44
CA GLN A 82 -7.23 -10.31 0.90
C GLN A 82 -8.65 -9.74 0.93
N LEU A 83 -9.39 -9.89 -0.17
CA LEU A 83 -10.79 -9.43 -0.28
C LEU A 83 -11.63 -9.97 0.87
N LYS A 84 -11.62 -11.29 1.08
CA LYS A 84 -12.45 -11.94 2.11
C LYS A 84 -12.16 -11.41 3.52
N LEU A 85 -10.89 -11.15 3.85
CA LEU A 85 -10.53 -10.61 5.15
C LEU A 85 -10.83 -9.11 5.24
N ALA A 86 -10.67 -8.35 4.16
CA ALA A 86 -11.05 -6.95 4.08
C ALA A 86 -12.56 -6.77 4.32
N GLU A 87 -13.41 -7.49 3.58
CA GLU A 87 -14.88 -7.49 3.75
C GLU A 87 -15.29 -7.83 5.19
N LYS A 88 -14.64 -8.84 5.79
CA LYS A 88 -14.87 -9.18 7.19
C LYS A 88 -14.53 -8.00 8.11
N LYS A 89 -13.35 -7.39 7.97
CA LYS A 89 -12.93 -6.24 8.80
C LYS A 89 -13.86 -5.03 8.62
N VAL A 90 -14.29 -4.75 7.39
CA VAL A 90 -15.24 -3.68 7.05
C VAL A 90 -16.58 -3.92 7.74
N LYS A 91 -17.10 -5.15 7.67
CA LYS A 91 -18.35 -5.54 8.34
C LYS A 91 -18.23 -5.47 9.87
N ASP A 92 -17.13 -5.97 10.43
CA ASP A 92 -16.87 -5.92 11.87
C ASP A 92 -16.77 -4.47 12.39
N ALA A 93 -16.31 -3.54 11.53
CA ALA A 93 -16.28 -2.09 11.81
C ALA A 93 -17.64 -1.38 11.56
N GLY A 94 -18.63 -2.06 10.97
CA GLY A 94 -19.93 -1.47 10.65
C GLY A 94 -19.91 -0.48 9.48
N LEU A 95 -18.93 -0.59 8.57
CA LEU A 95 -18.70 0.36 7.49
C LEU A 95 -19.13 -0.14 6.09
N GLN A 96 -19.82 -1.28 6.03
CA GLN A 96 -20.18 -1.94 4.76
C GLN A 96 -21.08 -1.09 3.85
N ASP A 97 -21.76 -0.07 4.37
CA ASP A 97 -22.62 0.81 3.57
C ASP A 97 -21.82 1.92 2.83
N ARG A 98 -20.53 2.09 3.15
CA ARG A 98 -19.65 3.12 2.57
C ARG A 98 -18.41 2.56 1.89
N ILE A 99 -18.06 1.30 2.15
CA ILE A 99 -16.87 0.63 1.62
C ILE A 99 -17.31 -0.51 0.71
N ASN A 100 -16.92 -0.44 -0.56
CA ASN A 100 -17.04 -1.52 -1.53
C ASN A 100 -15.64 -2.09 -1.85
N GLU A 101 -15.50 -3.40 -1.94
CA GLU A 101 -14.23 -4.07 -2.29
C GLU A 101 -14.47 -5.04 -3.45
N MET A 102 -13.58 -5.03 -4.45
CA MET A 102 -13.77 -5.74 -5.72
C MET A 102 -12.50 -6.47 -6.16
N ILE A 103 -12.65 -7.47 -7.03
CA ILE A 103 -11.54 -8.15 -7.71
C ILE A 103 -11.48 -7.74 -9.17
N GLU A 104 -10.37 -7.14 -9.59
CA GLU A 104 -10.11 -6.83 -11.01
C GLU A 104 -8.64 -7.03 -11.37
N HIS A 105 -8.37 -7.50 -12.59
CA HIS A 105 -7.03 -7.80 -13.10
C HIS A 105 -6.50 -6.70 -14.02
N VAL A 106 -5.33 -6.13 -13.70
CA VAL A 106 -4.56 -5.25 -14.60
C VAL A 106 -3.10 -5.73 -14.65
N GLY A 107 -2.57 -5.94 -15.85
CA GLY A 107 -1.16 -6.34 -16.08
C GLY A 107 -0.24 -5.13 -16.31
N HIS A 108 1.05 -5.27 -16.01
CA HIS A 108 2.03 -4.18 -16.11
C HIS A 108 2.33 -3.68 -17.54
N GLU A 109 1.96 -4.44 -18.57
CA GLU A 109 2.09 -4.03 -19.98
C GLU A 109 1.13 -2.88 -20.36
N TYR A 110 0.20 -2.55 -19.47
CA TYR A 110 -0.90 -1.63 -19.71
C TYR A 110 -0.78 -0.34 -18.88
N MET A 111 0.43 0.13 -18.57
CA MET A 111 0.61 1.35 -17.75
C MET A 111 -0.01 2.60 -18.39
N ASP A 112 0.10 2.76 -19.71
CA ASP A 112 -0.51 3.90 -20.41
C ASP A 112 -2.05 3.80 -20.38
N GLU A 113 -2.60 2.60 -20.58
CA GLU A 113 -4.03 2.31 -20.42
C GLU A 113 -4.50 2.47 -18.96
N PHE A 114 -3.67 2.11 -17.98
CA PHE A 114 -3.95 2.28 -16.56
C PHE A 114 -4.12 3.76 -16.20
N PHE A 115 -3.19 4.63 -16.63
CA PHE A 115 -3.33 6.07 -16.39
C PHE A 115 -4.50 6.67 -17.18
N GLY A 116 -4.76 6.22 -18.41
CA GLY A 116 -5.94 6.63 -19.17
C GLY A 116 -7.26 6.20 -18.51
N CYS A 117 -7.32 5.00 -17.94
CA CYS A 117 -8.45 4.54 -17.12
C CYS A 117 -8.59 5.38 -15.85
N CYS A 118 -7.49 5.65 -15.13
CA CYS A 118 -7.53 6.48 -13.93
C CYS A 118 -8.05 7.89 -14.26
N GLU A 119 -7.53 8.54 -15.31
CA GLU A 119 -8.01 9.87 -15.75
C GLU A 119 -9.49 9.85 -16.13
N SER A 120 -9.95 8.84 -16.89
CA SER A 120 -11.37 8.77 -17.29
C SER A 120 -12.34 8.52 -16.13
N LEU A 121 -11.85 8.03 -14.98
CA LEU A 121 -12.62 7.82 -13.76
C LEU A 121 -12.52 9.00 -12.77
N LEU A 122 -11.58 9.92 -12.95
CA LEU A 122 -11.45 11.11 -12.11
C LEU A 122 -12.52 12.15 -12.46
N ALA A 123 -13.08 12.80 -11.44
CA ALA A 123 -13.88 14.00 -11.63
C ALA A 123 -13.01 15.16 -12.18
N GLU A 124 -13.64 16.24 -12.65
CA GLU A 124 -12.97 17.43 -13.22
C GLU A 124 -11.96 18.09 -12.26
N ASP A 125 -12.09 17.88 -10.95
CA ASP A 125 -11.10 18.28 -9.92
C ASP A 125 -10.58 17.08 -9.11
N GLY A 126 -10.69 15.87 -9.66
CA GLY A 126 -10.35 14.61 -9.01
C GLY A 126 -8.86 14.50 -8.71
N LEU A 127 -8.55 13.99 -7.52
CA LEU A 127 -7.18 13.75 -7.10
C LEU A 127 -6.80 12.28 -7.27
N PHE A 128 -5.62 12.04 -7.83
CA PHE A 128 -5.01 10.72 -7.88
C PHE A 128 -3.76 10.67 -6.99
N VAL A 129 -3.66 9.61 -6.18
CA VAL A 129 -2.51 9.36 -5.31
C VAL A 129 -2.00 7.96 -5.58
N LEU A 130 -0.74 7.87 -6.01
CA LEU A 130 -0.10 6.60 -6.32
C LEU A 130 0.93 6.25 -5.24
N GLN A 131 0.83 5.03 -4.70
CA GLN A 131 1.84 4.45 -3.82
C GLN A 131 2.51 3.27 -4.54
N GLU A 132 3.79 3.42 -4.92
CA GLU A 132 4.50 2.40 -5.69
C GLU A 132 5.15 1.33 -4.80
N TYR A 133 5.01 0.06 -5.20
CA TYR A 133 5.55 -1.12 -4.51
C TYR A 133 6.68 -1.79 -5.30
N ILE A 134 7.70 -2.26 -4.57
CA ILE A 134 8.92 -2.89 -5.12
C ILE A 134 8.98 -4.37 -4.71
N PHE A 135 8.90 -5.30 -5.67
CA PHE A 135 9.08 -6.75 -5.46
C PHE A 135 10.03 -7.40 -6.48
N PRO A 136 10.67 -8.54 -6.16
CA PRO A 136 11.55 -9.24 -7.09
C PRO A 136 10.77 -9.80 -8.29
N GLY A 137 11.18 -9.46 -9.52
CA GLY A 137 10.47 -9.80 -10.76
C GLY A 137 9.48 -8.72 -11.23
N ALA A 138 9.12 -7.77 -10.35
CA ALA A 138 8.45 -6.54 -10.77
C ALA A 138 9.50 -5.62 -11.42
N CYS A 139 9.21 -5.11 -12.60
CA CYS A 139 9.95 -3.98 -13.16
C CYS A 139 9.71 -2.79 -12.23
N ILE A 140 10.73 -2.35 -11.49
CA ILE A 140 10.65 -1.17 -10.64
C ILE A 140 10.76 0.04 -11.57
N PRO A 141 9.68 0.78 -11.85
CA PRO A 141 9.81 1.96 -12.67
C PRO A 141 10.60 3.00 -11.89
N SER A 142 11.56 3.66 -12.54
CA SER A 142 12.19 4.83 -11.95
C SER A 142 11.15 5.95 -11.84
N LEU A 143 11.30 6.86 -10.87
CA LEU A 143 10.45 8.06 -10.79
C LEU A 143 10.37 8.78 -12.14
N SER A 144 11.49 8.85 -12.87
CA SER A 144 11.53 9.42 -14.23
C SER A 144 10.66 8.68 -15.24
N ARG A 145 10.57 7.33 -15.18
CA ARG A 145 9.72 6.52 -16.05
C ARG A 145 8.25 6.77 -15.74
N VAL A 146 7.90 6.86 -14.47
CA VAL A 146 6.52 7.12 -13.98
C VAL A 146 6.06 8.50 -14.41
N THR A 147 6.84 9.54 -14.10
CA THR A 147 6.47 10.91 -14.45
C THR A 147 6.41 11.11 -15.96
N SER A 148 7.27 10.44 -16.74
CA SER A 148 7.23 10.50 -18.20
C SER A 148 5.99 9.81 -18.78
N ALA A 149 5.64 8.62 -18.29
CA ALA A 149 4.44 7.90 -18.73
C ALA A 149 3.17 8.71 -18.43
N MET A 150 3.06 9.22 -17.21
CA MET A 150 1.93 10.06 -16.79
C MET A 150 1.78 11.32 -17.65
N ALA A 151 2.87 12.06 -17.90
CA ALA A 151 2.85 13.27 -18.71
C ALA A 151 2.53 12.99 -20.20
N ASN A 152 2.88 11.80 -20.70
CA ASN A 152 2.62 11.42 -22.08
C ASN A 152 1.20 10.88 -22.29
N ALA A 153 0.64 10.20 -21.30
CA ALA A 153 -0.62 9.46 -21.41
C ALA A 153 -1.83 10.17 -20.79
N SER A 154 -1.63 11.26 -20.04
CA SER A 154 -2.71 11.96 -19.33
C SER A 154 -2.45 13.45 -19.19
N ARG A 155 -3.45 14.21 -18.73
CA ARG A 155 -3.28 15.63 -18.33
C ARG A 155 -2.91 15.79 -16.85
N LEU A 156 -2.51 14.72 -16.18
CA LEU A 156 -2.11 14.76 -14.77
C LEU A 156 -0.76 15.45 -14.61
N SER A 157 -0.68 16.35 -13.64
CA SER A 157 0.55 17.05 -13.25
C SER A 157 0.92 16.72 -11.81
N VAL A 158 2.21 16.48 -11.58
CA VAL A 158 2.75 16.23 -10.23
C VAL A 158 2.82 17.53 -9.45
N GLU A 159 2.05 17.60 -8.36
CA GLU A 159 2.05 18.76 -7.47
C GLU A 159 3.07 18.58 -6.34
N HIS A 160 3.25 17.35 -5.85
CA HIS A 160 4.15 17.04 -4.74
C HIS A 160 4.70 15.63 -4.85
N VAL A 161 5.97 15.45 -4.46
CA VAL A 161 6.63 14.14 -4.33
C VAL A 161 7.45 14.12 -3.05
N GLU A 162 7.29 13.06 -2.27
CA GLU A 162 8.11 12.81 -1.08
C GLU A 162 8.70 11.40 -1.12
N ASN A 163 10.00 11.28 -0.82
CA ASN A 163 10.66 10.00 -0.67
C ASN A 163 10.60 9.54 0.79
N ILE A 164 9.79 8.52 1.06
CA ILE A 164 9.62 7.91 2.39
C ILE A 164 10.41 6.60 2.54
N GLY A 165 11.30 6.28 1.60
CA GLY A 165 12.01 4.99 1.54
C GLY A 165 12.82 4.66 2.80
N ILE A 166 13.32 5.66 3.53
CA ILE A 166 14.06 5.44 4.78
C ILE A 166 13.19 4.83 5.88
N HIS A 167 11.89 5.06 5.87
CA HIS A 167 10.95 4.46 6.83
C HIS A 167 10.71 2.97 6.54
N TYR A 168 10.96 2.53 5.31
CA TYR A 168 10.84 1.13 4.95
C TYR A 168 11.95 0.29 5.58
N TYR A 169 13.15 0.87 5.75
CA TYR A 169 14.21 0.23 6.54
C TYR A 169 13.73 -0.12 7.95
N GLN A 170 13.04 0.80 8.63
CA GLN A 170 12.50 0.56 9.97
C GLN A 170 11.39 -0.49 9.92
N THR A 171 10.44 -0.35 8.99
CA THR A 171 9.35 -1.31 8.77
C THR A 171 9.87 -2.76 8.61
N LEU A 172 10.86 -2.97 7.74
CA LEU A 172 11.44 -4.30 7.48
C LEU A 172 12.16 -4.88 8.71
N ARG A 173 12.77 -4.03 9.55
CA ARG A 173 13.35 -4.47 10.82
C ARG A 173 12.29 -4.91 11.82
N TYR A 174 11.17 -4.20 11.89
CA TYR A 174 10.01 -4.58 12.70
C TYR A 174 9.44 -5.92 12.24
N TRP A 175 9.17 -6.07 10.94
CA TRP A 175 8.68 -7.32 10.37
C TRP A 175 9.63 -8.48 10.62
N ARG A 176 10.93 -8.30 10.37
CA ARG A 176 11.93 -9.34 10.67
C ARG A 176 11.90 -9.73 12.15
N ARG A 177 11.90 -8.76 13.06
CA ARG A 177 11.88 -9.03 14.51
C ARG A 177 10.65 -9.86 14.88
N ASN A 178 9.47 -9.47 14.41
CA ASN A 178 8.22 -10.19 14.68
C ASN A 178 8.26 -11.60 14.08
N PHE A 179 8.72 -11.73 12.83
CA PHE A 179 8.86 -13.00 12.15
C PHE A 179 9.76 -13.97 12.91
N MET A 180 10.94 -13.53 13.34
CA MET A 180 11.88 -14.37 14.09
C MET A 180 11.35 -14.71 15.50
N ASN A 181 10.69 -13.76 16.17
CA ASN A 181 10.07 -14.01 17.47
C ASN A 181 8.90 -15.02 17.38
N ASN A 182 8.24 -15.11 16.23
CA ASN A 182 7.15 -16.05 15.96
C ASN A 182 7.59 -17.29 15.17
N GLN A 183 8.89 -17.58 15.09
CA GLN A 183 9.44 -18.69 14.30
C GLN A 183 8.75 -20.04 14.62
N SER A 184 8.52 -20.36 15.90
CA SER A 184 7.85 -21.60 16.29
C SER A 184 6.42 -21.70 15.76
N LYS A 185 5.69 -20.58 15.71
CA LYS A 185 4.33 -20.54 15.13
C LYS A 185 4.38 -20.74 13.62
N ILE A 186 5.36 -20.14 12.95
CA ILE A 186 5.57 -20.27 11.51
C ILE A 186 5.92 -21.73 11.14
N LEU A 187 6.77 -22.40 11.92
CA LEU A 187 7.02 -23.83 11.75
C LEU A 187 5.76 -24.67 11.93
N ALA A 188 4.91 -24.33 12.91
CA ALA A 188 3.64 -25.01 13.15
C ALA A 188 2.62 -24.82 12.01
N LEU A 189 2.75 -23.76 11.19
CA LEU A 189 1.97 -23.58 9.96
C LEU A 189 2.46 -24.48 8.80
N GLY A 190 3.50 -25.30 9.02
CA GLY A 190 4.02 -26.24 8.03
C GLY A 190 5.16 -25.70 7.15
N PHE A 191 5.74 -24.54 7.50
CA PHE A 191 6.94 -24.03 6.84
C PHE A 191 8.21 -24.65 7.45
N ASP A 192 9.27 -24.74 6.66
CA ASP A 192 10.55 -25.32 7.09
C ASP A 192 11.60 -24.26 7.44
N GLU A 193 12.73 -24.68 8.00
CA GLU A 193 13.84 -23.77 8.33
C GLU A 193 14.45 -23.08 7.10
N LYS A 194 14.37 -23.73 5.93
CA LYS A 194 14.83 -23.14 4.68
C LYS A 194 13.98 -21.94 4.31
N PHE A 195 12.66 -22.03 4.45
CA PHE A 195 11.72 -20.95 4.26
C PHE A 195 12.02 -19.78 5.22
N ILE A 196 12.21 -20.07 6.50
CA ILE A 196 12.54 -19.04 7.52
C ILE A 196 13.82 -18.30 7.15
N ARG A 197 14.89 -19.03 6.82
CA ARG A 197 16.17 -18.43 6.38
C ARG A 197 16.02 -17.58 5.12
N THR A 198 15.18 -18.02 4.19
CA THR A 198 14.91 -17.28 2.94
C THR A 198 14.21 -15.96 3.23
N TRP A 199 13.21 -15.97 4.11
CA TRP A 199 12.49 -14.76 4.53
C TRP A 199 13.34 -13.82 5.38
N GLU A 200 14.15 -14.37 6.28
CA GLU A 200 15.10 -13.57 7.05
C GLU A 200 16.11 -12.87 6.14
N TYR A 201 16.64 -13.58 5.15
CA TYR A 201 17.51 -13.00 4.13
C TYR A 201 16.78 -11.92 3.33
N TYR A 202 15.55 -12.18 2.89
CA TYR A 202 14.71 -11.19 2.18
C TYR A 202 14.58 -9.89 2.98
N PHE A 203 14.22 -9.96 4.28
CA PHE A 203 14.08 -8.76 5.10
C PHE A 203 15.39 -7.98 5.22
N HIS A 204 16.52 -8.66 5.46
CA HIS A 204 17.83 -8.01 5.54
C HIS A 204 18.24 -7.37 4.21
N TYR A 205 18.06 -8.10 3.11
CA TYR A 205 18.42 -7.64 1.77
C TYR A 205 17.63 -6.39 1.39
N CYS A 206 16.31 -6.39 1.56
CA CYS A 206 15.47 -5.23 1.29
C CYS A 206 15.79 -4.07 2.24
N ALA A 207 16.00 -4.35 3.54
CA ALA A 207 16.35 -3.32 4.52
C ALA A 207 17.67 -2.64 4.16
N ALA A 208 18.67 -3.41 3.72
CA ALA A 208 19.93 -2.88 3.22
C ALA A 208 19.72 -1.98 2.00
N GLY A 209 18.91 -2.40 1.03
CA GLY A 209 18.61 -1.62 -0.18
C GLY A 209 17.95 -0.27 0.11
N PHE A 210 17.03 -0.20 1.07
CA PHE A 210 16.44 1.07 1.51
C PHE A 210 17.42 1.92 2.33
N LYS A 211 18.21 1.29 3.22
CA LYS A 211 19.22 1.99 4.02
C LYS A 211 20.33 2.60 3.17
N SER A 212 20.76 1.90 2.11
CA SER A 212 21.75 2.38 1.14
C SER A 212 21.17 3.35 0.11
N ARG A 213 19.85 3.60 0.13
CA ARG A 213 19.12 4.41 -0.86
C ARG A 213 19.22 3.88 -2.30
N THR A 214 19.52 2.59 -2.45
CA THR A 214 19.44 1.89 -3.74
C THR A 214 17.98 1.65 -4.13
N LEU A 215 17.10 1.51 -3.13
CA LEU A 215 15.64 1.46 -3.28
C LEU A 215 15.02 2.73 -2.70
N GLY A 216 13.87 3.14 -3.26
CA GLY A 216 13.08 4.28 -2.79
C GLY A 216 11.61 3.94 -2.74
N VAL A 217 10.85 4.66 -1.92
CA VAL A 217 9.38 4.65 -1.98
C VAL A 217 8.94 6.10 -2.01
N TYR A 218 8.08 6.41 -2.97
CA TYR A 218 7.61 7.76 -3.19
C TYR A 218 6.11 7.82 -2.94
N GLN A 219 5.67 8.90 -2.29
CA GLN A 219 4.28 9.33 -2.28
C GLN A 219 4.18 10.55 -3.19
N SER A 220 3.37 10.47 -4.22
CA SER A 220 3.09 11.58 -5.13
C SER A 220 1.63 12.01 -5.02
N ARG A 221 1.41 13.32 -5.12
CA ARG A 221 0.10 13.93 -5.32
C ARG A 221 0.05 14.50 -6.72
N THR A 222 -1.00 14.17 -7.47
CA THR A 222 -1.20 14.67 -8.84
C THR A 222 -2.58 15.30 -8.99
N LEU A 223 -2.66 16.32 -9.84
CA LEU A 223 -3.90 17.02 -10.18
C LEU A 223 -4.15 16.93 -11.69
N GLY A 224 -5.41 16.77 -12.09
CA GLY A 224 -5.81 16.95 -13.48
C GLY A 224 -5.71 18.43 -13.87
N VAL A 225 -5.02 18.73 -14.98
CA VAL A 225 -4.91 20.10 -15.50
C VAL A 225 -5.83 20.26 -16.70
N TYR A 226 -7.02 20.82 -16.48
CA TYR A 226 -7.94 21.21 -17.54
C TYR A 226 -7.62 22.64 -17.99
N GLN A 227 -6.93 22.76 -19.14
CA GLN A 227 -6.99 23.94 -20.01
C GLN A 227 -8.17 23.82 -20.97
#